data_AF-A0A0A9FRA6-F1
#
_entry.id   AF-A0A0A9FRA6-F1
#
_cell.length_a   1.000
_cell.length_b   1.000
_cell.length_c   1.000
_cell.angle_alpha   90.00
_cell.angle_beta   90.00
_cell.angle_gamma   90.00
#
_symmetry.space_group_name_H-M   'P 1'
#
loop_
_entity.id
_entity.type
_entity.pdbx_description
1 polymer ?
#
loop_
_entity_poly.entity_id
_entity_poly.type
_entity_poly.pdbx_seq_one_letter_code
_entity_poly.pdbx_strand_id
1 'polypeptide(L)'
;MLQSQPCEERVYAPEGTGAMVEKGEEIAGFNMGSTVVVVFEAPVVSKARGDGGTISSSDFNFCVRAGDKIRVGEAIGRWRG
;
A
#
# COMPACT_ATOMS: atom_id res chain seq x y z
N MET A 1 24.70 26.78 11.51
CA MET A 1 23.25 26.62 11.27
C MET A 1 23.10 25.68 10.09
N LEU A 2 22.79 24.41 10.32
CA LEU A 2 22.60 23.44 9.24
C LEU A 2 21.23 23.76 8.61
N GLN A 3 21.22 24.37 7.43
CA GLN A 3 19.99 24.52 6.67
C GLN A 3 19.51 23.13 6.30
N SER A 4 18.49 22.63 7.00
CA SER A 4 17.75 21.44 6.59
C SER A 4 17.12 21.74 5.23
N GLN A 5 17.57 21.06 4.19
CA GLN A 5 16.87 21.10 2.91
C GLN A 5 15.41 20.67 3.15
N PRO A 6 14.42 21.32 2.51
CA PRO A 6 13.05 20.85 2.59
C PRO A 6 12.99 19.40 2.13
N CYS A 7 12.18 18.57 2.81
CA CYS A 7 11.93 17.20 2.37
C CYS A 7 11.48 17.23 0.92
N GLU A 8 12.16 16.49 0.05
CA GLU A 8 11.82 16.44 -1.37
C GLU A 8 10.51 15.68 -1.53
N GLU A 9 9.42 16.41 -1.77
CA GLU A 9 8.17 15.82 -2.22
C GLU A 9 8.27 15.56 -3.72
N ARG A 10 8.00 14.32 -4.14
CA ARG A 10 8.01 13.92 -5.54
C ARG A 10 6.67 13.28 -5.89
N VAL A 11 5.98 13.89 -6.84
CA VAL A 11 4.78 13.31 -7.46
C VAL A 11 5.23 12.47 -8.64
N TYR A 12 4.87 11.19 -8.63
CA TYR A 12 5.12 10.29 -9.76
C TYR A 12 4.02 10.48 -10.81
N ALA A 13 4.41 10.56 -12.08
CA ALA A 13 3.47 10.77 -13.18
C ALA A 13 2.50 9.58 -13.34
N PRO A 14 1.26 9.81 -13.83
CA PRO A 14 0.70 11.09 -14.24
C PRO A 14 0.21 11.93 -13.04
N GLU A 15 0.47 13.24 -13.07
CA GLU A 15 -0.03 14.15 -12.03
C GLU A 15 -1.56 14.28 -12.10
N GLY A 16 -2.22 14.18 -10.94
CA GLY A 16 -3.66 14.45 -10.80
C GLY A 16 -4.60 13.36 -11.32
N THR A 17 -4.12 12.39 -12.10
CA THR A 17 -4.91 11.26 -12.60
C THR A 17 -4.18 9.98 -12.21
N GLY A 18 -4.76 9.16 -11.35
CA GLY A 18 -4.12 7.90 -10.93
C GLY A 18 -3.70 7.04 -12.14
N ALA A 19 -2.62 6.27 -12.00
CA ALA A 19 -2.16 5.35 -13.04
C ALA A 19 -2.80 3.96 -12.85
N MET A 20 -3.20 3.32 -13.96
CA MET A 20 -3.37 1.87 -13.96
C MET A 20 -1.98 1.23 -14.04
N VAL A 21 -1.74 0.25 -13.17
CA VAL A 21 -0.43 -0.40 -13.05
C VAL A 21 -0.59 -1.91 -13.12
N GLU A 22 0.34 -2.57 -13.80
CA GLU A 22 0.40 -4.04 -13.88
C GLU A 22 1.28 -4.64 -12.78
N LYS A 23 1.06 -5.92 -12.47
CA LYS A 23 1.88 -6.62 -11.47
C LYS A 23 3.34 -6.68 -11.95
N GLY A 24 4.23 -6.05 -11.18
CA GLY A 24 5.67 -6.02 -11.47
C GLY A 24 6.11 -4.79 -12.24
N GLU A 25 5.19 -3.89 -12.58
CA GLU A 25 5.51 -2.59 -13.15
C GLU A 25 6.22 -1.69 -12.12
N GLU A 26 7.22 -0.94 -12.57
CA GLU A 26 7.92 0.04 -11.74
C GLU A 26 7.11 1.34 -11.67
N ILE A 27 6.71 1.74 -10.46
CA ILE A 27 5.86 2.92 -10.24
C ILE A 27 6.59 4.08 -9.57
N ALA A 28 7.72 3.80 -8.90
CA ALA A 28 8.48 4.77 -8.11
C ALA A 28 9.90 4.25 -7.83
N GLY A 29 10.83 5.18 -7.58
CA GLY A 29 12.20 4.89 -7.17
C GLY A 29 12.52 5.52 -5.81
N PHE A 30 13.26 4.80 -4.96
CA PHE A 30 13.70 5.29 -3.66
C PHE A 30 15.17 4.96 -3.41
N ASN A 31 15.84 5.75 -2.57
CA ASN A 31 17.24 5.52 -2.25
C ASN A 31 17.40 4.30 -1.34
N MET A 32 18.49 3.54 -1.54
CA MET A 32 18.81 2.43 -0.62
C MET A 32 19.02 2.97 0.81
N GLY A 33 18.38 2.31 1.78
CA GLY A 33 18.38 2.74 3.18
C GLY A 33 17.21 3.66 3.55
N SER A 34 16.38 4.08 2.60
CA SER A 34 15.11 4.77 2.89
C SER A 34 14.07 3.83 3.50
N THR A 35 13.18 4.39 4.30
CA THR A 35 11.96 3.71 4.76
C THR A 35 10.83 4.02 3.78
N VAL A 36 10.18 2.98 3.25
CA VAL A 36 9.02 3.13 2.36
C VAL A 36 7.74 2.89 3.16
N VAL A 37 6.76 3.79 3.02
CA VAL A 37 5.42 3.64 3.59
C VAL A 37 4.43 3.57 2.44
N VAL A 38 3.62 2.51 2.40
CA VAL A 38 2.58 2.32 1.38
C VAL A 38 1.22 2.46 2.05
N VAL A 39 0.37 3.33 1.49
CA VAL A 39 -1.01 3.55 1.95
C VAL A 39 -1.94 3.20 0.81
N PHE A 40 -2.96 2.39 1.10
CA PHE A 40 -3.97 2.01 0.13
C PHE A 40 -5.31 1.78 0.83
N GLU A 41 -6.39 1.91 0.08
CA GLU A 41 -7.71 1.50 0.52
C GLU A 41 -7.85 -0.02 0.35
N ALA A 42 -8.03 -0.74 1.45
CA ALA A 42 -8.19 -2.19 1.41
C ALA A 42 -9.58 -2.57 0.85
N PRO A 43 -9.68 -3.62 0.03
CA PRO A 43 -10.98 -4.08 -0.47
C PRO A 43 -11.88 -4.54 0.69
N VAL A 44 -13.14 -4.11 0.65
CA VAL A 44 -14.19 -4.48 1.60
C VAL A 44 -15.27 -5.25 0.85
N VAL A 45 -15.58 -6.48 1.25
CA VAL A 45 -16.80 -7.16 0.78
C VAL A 45 -17.90 -6.88 1.80
N SER A 46 -18.85 -6.03 1.44
CA SER A 46 -20.06 -5.84 2.24
C SER A 46 -20.91 -7.11 2.17
N LYS A 47 -20.78 -8.00 3.15
CA LYS A 47 -21.81 -9.03 3.37
C LYS A 47 -23.01 -8.35 4.02
N ALA A 48 -24.02 -8.02 3.21
CA ALA A 48 -25.33 -7.65 3.72
C ALA A 48 -25.90 -8.85 4.52
N ARG A 49 -25.71 -8.85 5.84
CA ARG A 49 -26.52 -9.66 6.73
C ARG A 49 -27.76 -8.85 7.06
N GLY A 50 -28.93 -9.40 6.76
CA GLY A 50 -30.25 -8.77 6.91
C GLY A 50 -30.70 -8.53 8.36
N ASP A 51 -29.78 -8.22 9.28
CA ASP A 51 -30.09 -7.89 10.66
C ASP A 51 -29.02 -6.95 11.25
N GLY A 52 -29.32 -5.65 11.24
CA GLY A 52 -29.00 -4.68 12.30
C GLY A 52 -27.56 -4.36 12.70
N GLY A 53 -26.54 -5.11 12.29
CA GLY A 53 -25.17 -4.95 12.78
C GLY A 53 -24.11 -5.13 11.71
N THR A 54 -23.59 -4.02 11.19
CA THR A 54 -22.48 -4.04 10.23
C THR A 54 -21.15 -4.20 10.96
N ILE A 55 -20.60 -5.42 10.99
CA ILE A 55 -19.16 -5.62 11.24
C ILE A 55 -18.48 -5.63 9.87
N SER A 56 -18.02 -4.47 9.42
CA SER A 56 -17.17 -4.33 8.23
C SER A 56 -15.75 -4.81 8.56
N SER A 57 -15.54 -6.12 8.66
CA SER A 57 -14.16 -6.64 8.62
C SER A 57 -13.68 -6.60 7.17
N SER A 58 -12.63 -5.84 6.87
CA SER A 58 -11.97 -5.94 5.57
C SER A 58 -11.48 -7.38 5.37
N ASP A 59 -11.64 -7.92 4.15
CA ASP A 59 -11.17 -9.28 3.84
C ASP A 59 -9.66 -9.34 3.55
N PHE A 60 -8.98 -8.20 3.70
CA PHE A 60 -7.54 -8.07 3.51
C PHE A 60 -6.78 -8.29 4.83
N ASN A 61 -5.75 -9.14 4.78
CA ASN A 61 -4.85 -9.38 5.90
C ASN A 61 -3.40 -9.30 5.44
N PHE A 62 -2.57 -8.56 6.17
CA PHE A 62 -1.12 -8.63 5.99
C PHE A 62 -0.60 -10.02 6.36
N CYS A 63 0.38 -10.49 5.59
CA CYS A 63 1.01 -11.79 5.78
C CYS A 63 2.49 -11.66 6.17
N VAL A 64 2.90 -10.45 6.54
CA VAL A 64 4.25 -10.08 6.97
C VAL A 64 4.21 -9.54 8.40
N ARG A 65 5.33 -9.63 9.11
CA ARG A 65 5.53 -9.12 10.46
C ARG A 65 6.80 -8.25 10.53
N ALA A 66 6.92 -7.50 11.60
CA ALA A 66 8.13 -6.71 11.87
C ALA A 66 9.37 -7.61 11.89
N GLY A 67 10.37 -7.26 11.07
CA GLY A 67 11.63 -8.01 10.95
C GLY A 67 11.66 -9.04 9.81
N ASP A 68 10.54 -9.31 9.14
CA ASP A 68 10.52 -10.23 7.99
C ASP A 68 11.34 -9.65 6.82
N LYS A 69 12.12 -10.51 6.15
CA LYS A 69 12.83 -10.19 4.90
C LYS A 69 12.05 -10.76 3.73
N ILE A 70 11.48 -9.91 2.91
CA ILE A 70 10.66 -10.28 1.74
C ILE A 70 11.46 -10.20 0.45
N ARG A 71 11.13 -11.04 -0.54
CA ARG A 71 11.72 -10.99 -1.88
C ARG A 71 10.85 -10.20 -2.86
N VAL A 72 11.44 -9.72 -3.95
CA VAL A 72 10.69 -9.10 -5.05
C VAL A 72 9.67 -10.10 -5.58
N GLY A 73 8.42 -9.67 -5.69
CA GLY A 73 7.29 -10.50 -6.14
C GLY A 73 6.64 -11.36 -5.05
N GLU A 74 7.17 -11.37 -3.82
CA GLU A 74 6.55 -12.05 -2.69
C GLU A 74 5.33 -11.26 -2.20
N ALA A 75 4.25 -11.98 -1.85
CA ALA A 75 3.00 -11.36 -1.42
C ALA A 75 3.09 -10.87 0.03
N ILE A 76 2.87 -9.57 0.25
CA ILE A 76 2.86 -8.96 1.60
C ILE A 76 1.51 -9.03 2.30
N GLY A 77 0.46 -9.40 1.57
CA GLY A 77 -0.90 -9.52 2.08
C GLY A 77 -1.74 -10.48 1.25
N ARG A 78 -2.89 -10.85 1.80
CA ARG A 78 -3.88 -11.71 1.15
C ARG A 78 -5.26 -11.07 1.29
N TRP A 79 -6.00 -11.07 0.20
CA TRP A 79 -7.41 -10.74 0.17
C TRP A 79 -8.19 -12.01 -0.19
N ARG A 80 -9.20 -12.35 0.62
CA ARG A 80 -10.16 -13.41 0.29
C ARG A 80 -11.40 -12.76 -0.33
N GLY A 81 -11.39 -12.61 -1.64
CA GLY A 81 -12.60 -12.27 -2.42
C GLY A 81 -13.63 -13.40 -2.38
#